data_AF-A0A962JTI6-F1
#
_entry.id   AF-A0A962JTI6-F1
#
_cell.length_a   1.000
_cell.length_b   1.000
_cell.length_c   1.000
_cell.angle_alpha   90.00
_cell.angle_beta   90.00
_cell.angle_gamma   90.00
#
_symmetry.space_group_name_H-M   'P 1'
#
loop_
_entity.id
_entity.type
_entity.pdbx_description
1 polymer ?
#
loop_
_entity_poly.entity_id
_entity_poly.type
_entity_poly.pdbx_seq_one_letter_code
_entity_poly.pdbx_strand_id
1 'polypeptide(L)'
;MEDKKRGAERTQPATRDEFWTDERIQSFLGMLPPEGVPADYHVLLKAYRGMLPDAFERFVPFFVEAGRDINVKLGDGSTFLDHVARHRKSVPYMEILEAAGAVRSR
;
A
#
# COMPACT_ATOMS: atom_id res chain seq x y z
N MET A 1 -4.42 -6.90 25.24
CA MET A 1 -4.16 -5.82 24.27
C MET A 1 -4.45 -6.40 22.90
N GLU A 2 -5.67 -6.10 22.45
CA GLU A 2 -6.21 -6.09 21.08
C GLU A 2 -5.80 -7.21 20.10
N ASP A 3 -6.72 -8.16 19.93
CA ASP A 3 -7.40 -8.45 18.66
C ASP A 3 -6.75 -7.82 17.40
N LYS A 4 -6.46 -8.52 16.29
CA LYS A 4 -7.32 -9.48 15.59
C LYS A 4 -6.64 -9.93 14.28
N LYS A 5 -6.98 -11.17 13.88
CA LYS A 5 -7.12 -11.68 12.50
C LYS A 5 -5.86 -12.12 11.74
N ARG A 6 -5.63 -13.44 11.87
CA ARG A 6 -5.22 -14.35 10.80
C ARG A 6 -5.85 -13.98 9.45
N GLY A 7 -5.04 -13.52 8.50
CA GLY A 7 -5.28 -13.67 7.06
C GLY A 7 -4.27 -14.64 6.50
N ALA A 8 -4.62 -15.92 6.46
CA ALA A 8 -4.00 -16.95 5.65
C ALA A 8 -5.19 -17.72 5.06
N GLU A 9 -5.15 -17.93 3.75
CA GLU A 9 -6.11 -18.72 2.96
C GLU A 9 -7.56 -18.23 2.92
N ARG A 10 -7.94 -17.65 1.77
CA ARG A 10 -9.28 -17.83 1.19
C ARG A 10 -9.20 -17.87 -0.33
N THR A 11 -9.14 -19.09 -0.87
CA THR A 11 -9.50 -19.43 -2.24
C THR A 11 -11.01 -19.33 -2.39
N GLN A 12 -11.55 -18.25 -2.97
CA GLN A 12 -12.88 -18.24 -3.61
C GLN A 12 -12.88 -17.27 -4.82
N PRO A 13 -13.42 -17.70 -5.99
CA PRO A 13 -13.30 -16.99 -7.25
C PRO A 13 -14.28 -15.79 -7.36
N ALA A 14 -13.84 -14.72 -8.01
CA ALA A 14 -14.65 -13.71 -8.72
C ALA A 14 -15.92 -13.15 -8.04
N THR A 15 -15.84 -12.63 -6.81
CA THR A 15 -16.84 -11.69 -6.25
C THR A 15 -16.20 -10.64 -5.33
N ARG A 16 -14.98 -10.19 -5.69
CA ARG A 16 -14.25 -9.13 -4.96
C ARG A 16 -14.12 -7.83 -5.75
N ASP A 17 -14.62 -7.80 -6.99
CA ASP A 17 -14.61 -6.62 -7.86
C ASP A 17 -15.67 -5.57 -7.40
N GLU A 18 -16.76 -5.99 -6.74
CA GLU A 18 -17.84 -5.07 -6.31
C GLU A 18 -17.47 -4.13 -5.13
N PHE A 19 -16.40 -4.39 -4.37
CA PHE A 19 -16.05 -3.56 -3.20
C PHE A 19 -14.81 -2.66 -3.37
N TRP A 20 -13.96 -2.92 -4.37
CA TRP A 20 -12.74 -2.14 -4.66
C TRP A 20 -12.77 -1.63 -6.10
N THR A 21 -13.71 -0.73 -6.38
CA THR A 21 -13.74 0.00 -7.65
C THR A 21 -12.53 0.92 -7.77
N ASP A 22 -12.09 1.20 -9.00
CA ASP A 22 -10.98 2.12 -9.26
C ASP A 22 -11.23 3.49 -8.64
N GLU A 23 -12.49 3.98 -8.65
CA GLU A 23 -12.89 5.22 -7.97
C GLU A 23 -12.60 5.19 -6.47
N ARG A 24 -12.93 4.08 -5.79
CA ARG A 24 -12.66 3.90 -4.36
C ARG A 24 -11.17 3.83 -4.09
N ILE A 25 -10.42 3.17 -4.96
CA ILE A 25 -8.97 3.04 -4.88
C ILE A 25 -8.32 4.43 -5.02
N GLN A 26 -8.71 5.19 -6.04
CA GLN A 26 -8.23 6.55 -6.29
C GLN A 26 -8.60 7.53 -5.17
N SER A 27 -9.73 7.34 -4.48
CA SER A 27 -10.11 8.15 -3.32
C SER A 27 -9.02 8.19 -2.23
N PHE A 28 -8.18 7.15 -2.13
CA PHE A 28 -7.07 7.12 -1.16
C PHE A 28 -5.98 8.13 -1.50
N LEU A 29 -5.79 8.50 -2.78
CA LEU A 29 -4.80 9.48 -3.22
C LEU A 29 -5.06 10.88 -2.65
N GLY A 30 -6.30 11.17 -2.26
CA GLY A 30 -6.71 12.44 -1.66
C GLY A 30 -6.56 12.50 -0.13
N MET A 31 -6.03 11.46 0.53
CA MET A 31 -5.91 11.49 1.99
C MET A 31 -4.87 12.48 2.48
N LEU A 32 -5.26 13.27 3.49
CA LEU A 32 -4.39 14.21 4.17
C LEU A 32 -3.52 13.47 5.19
N PRO A 33 -2.18 13.64 5.15
CA PRO A 33 -1.32 13.07 6.16
C PRO A 33 -1.49 13.79 7.51
N PRO A 34 -1.18 13.10 8.63
CA PRO A 34 -0.96 13.76 9.90
C PRO A 34 0.33 14.59 9.88
N GLU A 35 0.46 15.50 10.84
CA GLU A 35 1.66 16.33 11.01
C GLU A 35 2.93 15.47 11.14
N GLY A 36 3.98 15.84 10.40
CA GLY A 36 5.26 15.13 10.40
C GLY A 36 5.34 13.87 9.54
N VAL A 37 4.29 13.50 8.80
CA VAL A 37 4.30 12.35 7.87
C VAL A 37 4.15 12.85 6.43
N PRO A 38 4.96 12.36 5.47
CA PRO A 38 4.76 12.65 4.06
C PRO A 38 3.38 12.20 3.57
N ALA A 39 2.72 13.00 2.75
CA ALA A 39 1.41 12.66 2.16
C ALA A 39 1.45 11.31 1.44
N ASP A 40 2.47 11.12 0.62
CA ASP A 40 2.69 9.93 -0.19
C ASP A 40 2.83 8.68 0.69
N TYR A 41 3.59 8.78 1.78
CA TYR A 41 3.78 7.70 2.74
C TYR A 41 2.47 7.35 3.46
N HIS A 42 1.73 8.38 3.88
CA HIS A 42 0.45 8.18 4.56
C HIS A 42 -0.56 7.44 3.68
N VAL A 43 -0.66 7.86 2.41
CA VAL A 43 -1.53 7.27 1.42
C VAL A 43 -1.15 5.80 1.17
N LEU A 44 0.13 5.49 0.94
CA LEU A 44 0.62 4.12 0.78
C LEU A 44 0.32 3.26 2.00
N LEU A 45 0.55 3.79 3.21
CA LEU A 45 0.25 3.08 4.46
C LEU A 45 -1.24 2.77 4.61
N LYS A 46 -2.11 3.72 4.27
CA LYS A 46 -3.56 3.52 4.32
C LYS A 46 -4.03 2.50 3.29
N ALA A 47 -3.49 2.56 2.07
CA ALA A 47 -3.77 1.58 1.02
C ALA A 47 -3.31 0.18 1.48
N TYR A 48 -2.07 0.04 1.96
CA TYR A 48 -1.55 -1.24 2.45
C TYR A 48 -2.37 -1.83 3.62
N ARG A 49 -2.82 -1.00 4.58
CA ARG A 49 -3.62 -1.48 5.72
C ARG A 49 -5.09 -1.72 5.39
N GLY A 50 -5.62 -1.07 4.35
CA GLY A 50 -7.03 -1.14 3.97
C GLY A 50 -7.31 -2.10 2.82
N MET A 51 -6.38 -2.23 1.88
CA MET A 51 -6.55 -2.95 0.61
C MET A 51 -5.91 -4.34 0.65
N LEU A 52 -6.51 -5.25 -0.10
CA LEU A 52 -5.92 -6.56 -0.39
C LEU A 52 -4.85 -6.42 -1.48
N PRO A 53 -3.90 -7.37 -1.62
CA PRO A 53 -2.79 -7.25 -2.58
C PRO A 53 -3.28 -6.99 -4.01
N ASP A 54 -4.32 -7.68 -4.44
CA ASP A 54 -4.98 -7.51 -5.75
C ASP A 54 -5.42 -6.06 -6.04
N ALA A 55 -6.06 -5.40 -5.06
CA ALA A 55 -6.48 -4.02 -5.20
C ALA A 55 -5.29 -3.05 -5.07
N PHE A 56 -4.30 -3.40 -4.25
CA PHE A 56 -3.07 -2.64 -4.11
C PHE A 56 -2.26 -2.64 -5.41
N GLU A 57 -2.24 -3.75 -6.15
CA GLU A 57 -1.63 -3.86 -7.47
C GLU A 57 -2.23 -2.87 -8.47
N ARG A 58 -3.56 -2.69 -8.43
CA ARG A 58 -4.23 -1.65 -9.23
C ARG A 58 -4.01 -0.24 -8.68
N PHE A 59 -3.84 -0.07 -7.37
CA PHE A 59 -3.61 1.23 -6.73
C PHE A 59 -2.26 1.85 -7.09
N VAL A 60 -1.19 1.05 -7.09
CA VAL A 60 0.18 1.53 -7.28
C VAL A 60 0.40 2.28 -8.62
N PRO A 61 -0.09 1.81 -9.79
CA PRO A 61 0.02 2.58 -11.02
C PRO A 61 -0.73 3.92 -10.93
N PHE A 62 -1.95 3.96 -10.37
CA PHE A 62 -2.67 5.23 -10.16
C PHE A 62 -1.90 6.20 -9.26
N PHE A 63 -1.22 5.68 -8.25
CA PHE A 63 -0.38 6.46 -7.36
C PHE A 63 0.79 7.11 -8.12
N VAL A 64 1.51 6.34 -8.92
CA VAL A 64 2.62 6.84 -9.75
C VAL A 64 2.11 7.81 -10.83
N GLU A 65 1.00 7.49 -11.50
CA GLU A 65 0.36 8.36 -12.50
C GLU A 65 -0.12 9.70 -11.90
N ALA A 66 -0.52 9.71 -10.64
CA ALA A 66 -0.84 10.94 -9.90
C ALA A 66 0.39 11.79 -9.54
N GLY A 67 1.59 11.41 -10.00
CA GLY A 67 2.85 12.12 -9.74
C GLY A 67 3.35 11.97 -8.31
N ARG A 68 2.91 10.93 -7.60
CA ARG A 68 3.30 10.66 -6.21
C ARG A 68 4.60 9.86 -6.15
N ASP A 69 5.40 10.09 -5.10
CA ASP A 69 6.67 9.40 -4.96
C ASP A 69 6.51 8.04 -4.24
N ILE A 70 6.68 6.94 -4.97
CA ILE A 70 6.60 5.58 -4.41
C ILE A 70 7.79 5.26 -3.48
N ASN A 71 8.89 5.98 -3.65
CA ASN A 71 10.13 5.86 -2.90
C ASN A 71 10.21 6.84 -1.73
N VAL A 72 9.05 7.37 -1.32
CA VAL A 72 8.94 8.37 -0.25
C VAL A 72 9.62 7.87 1.02
N LYS A 73 10.45 8.74 1.59
CA LYS A 73 11.20 8.50 2.81
C LYS A 73 10.53 9.18 3.98
N LEU A 74 10.47 8.49 5.12
CA LEU A 74 10.14 9.10 6.39
C LEU A 74 11.28 10.01 6.89
N GLY A 75 11.02 10.77 7.95
CA GLY A 75 12.04 11.64 8.57
C GLY A 75 13.28 10.87 9.04
N ASP A 76 13.11 9.59 9.37
CA ASP A 76 14.19 8.65 9.72
C ASP A 76 14.92 8.03 8.49
N GLY A 77 14.54 8.41 7.27
CA GLY A 77 15.18 7.95 6.03
C GLY A 77 14.71 6.58 5.53
N SER A 78 13.81 5.91 6.26
CA SER A 78 13.21 4.64 5.85
C SER A 78 12.23 4.83 4.69
N THR A 79 12.27 3.97 3.68
CA THR A 79 11.27 3.97 2.59
C THR A 79 10.04 3.13 2.98
N PHE A 80 8.94 3.31 2.25
CA PHE A 80 7.74 2.49 2.46
C PHE A 80 8.03 0.98 2.28
N LEU A 81 8.85 0.62 1.29
CA LEU A 81 9.24 -0.77 1.06
C LEU A 81 10.00 -1.38 2.25
N ASP A 82 10.88 -0.61 2.92
CA ASP A 82 11.57 -1.07 4.13
C ASP A 82 10.56 -1.40 5.25
N HIS A 83 9.56 -0.54 5.45
CA HIS A 83 8.50 -0.76 6.44
C HIS A 83 7.71 -2.04 6.14
N VAL A 84 7.28 -2.19 4.88
CA VAL A 84 6.49 -3.34 4.43
C VAL A 84 7.30 -4.64 4.55
N ALA A 85 8.61 -4.59 4.29
CA ALA A 85 9.51 -5.74 4.36
C ALA A 85 9.71 -6.30 5.78
N ARG A 86 9.46 -5.51 6.83
CA ARG A 86 9.51 -5.99 8.22
C ARG A 86 8.40 -6.98 8.56
N HIS A 87 7.37 -7.08 7.72
CA HIS A 87 6.19 -7.91 7.97
C HIS A 87 6.22 -9.19 7.11
N ARG A 88 6.19 -10.36 7.77
CA ARG A 88 6.26 -11.69 7.10
C ARG A 88 5.17 -11.94 6.05
N LYS A 89 4.01 -11.29 6.16
CA LYS A 89 2.85 -11.49 5.25
C LYS A 89 2.78 -10.45 4.13
N SER A 90 3.78 -9.58 4.03
CA SER A 90 3.77 -8.49 3.07
C SER A 90 4.42 -8.82 1.75
N VAL A 91 4.91 -10.05 1.56
CA VAL A 91 5.53 -10.52 0.32
C VAL A 91 4.78 -10.06 -0.94
N PRO A 92 3.46 -10.29 -1.09
CA PRO A 92 2.78 -9.86 -2.31
C PRO A 92 2.74 -8.34 -2.49
N TYR A 93 2.72 -7.56 -1.40
CA TYR A 93 2.78 -6.09 -1.49
C TYR A 93 4.18 -5.60 -1.86
N MET A 94 5.23 -6.26 -1.38
CA MET A 94 6.60 -5.94 -1.77
C MET A 94 6.81 -6.17 -3.26
N GLU A 95 6.35 -7.31 -3.79
CA GLU A 95 6.48 -7.63 -5.21
C GLU A 95 5.78 -6.57 -6.09
N ILE A 96 4.59 -6.12 -5.70
CA ILE A 96 3.86 -5.04 -6.39
C ILE A 96 4.65 -3.72 -6.35
N LEU A 97 5.16 -3.35 -5.17
CA LEU A 97 5.94 -2.12 -5.00
C LEU A 97 7.22 -2.17 -5.84
N GLU A 98 7.96 -3.27 -5.79
CA GLU A 98 9.19 -3.48 -6.56
C GLU A 98 8.92 -3.46 -8.07
N ALA A 99 7.81 -4.07 -8.52
CA ALA A 99 7.38 -4.01 -9.93
C ALA A 99 7.09 -2.59 -10.41
N ALA A 100 6.64 -1.71 -9.50
CA ALA A 100 6.42 -0.29 -9.77
C ALA A 100 7.67 0.58 -9.56
N GLY A 101 8.84 -0.01 -9.28
CA GLY A 101 10.10 0.70 -9.12
C GLY A 101 10.38 1.19 -7.69
N ALA A 102 9.68 0.67 -6.67
CA ALA A 102 10.03 0.93 -5.29
C ALA A 102 11.37 0.26 -4.94
N VAL A 103 12.20 0.98 -4.18
CA VAL A 103 13.50 0.52 -3.71
C VAL A 103 13.59 0.63 -2.20
N ARG A 104 14.37 -0.28 -1.61
CA ARG A 104 14.68 -0.22 -0.18
C ARG A 104 15.71 0.87 0.06
N SER A 105 15.56 1.58 1.18
CA SER A 105 16.64 2.42 1.71
C SER A 105 17.78 1.49 2.12
N ARG A 106 18.92 1.58 1.44
CA ARG A 106 20.10 0.73 1.66
C ARG A 106 21.06 1.39 2.65
#